data_AF-A0A959NLI9-F1
#
_entry.id   AF-A0A959NLI9-F1
#
_cell.length_a   1.000
_cell.length_b   1.000
_cell.length_c   1.000
_cell.angle_alpha   90.00
_cell.angle_beta   90.00
_cell.angle_gamma   90.00
#
_symmetry.space_group_name_H-M   'P 1'
#
loop_
_entity.id
_entity.type
_entity.pdbx_description
1 polymer ?
#
loop_
_entity_poly.entity_id
_entity_poly.type
_entity_poly.pdbx_seq_one_letter_code
_entity_poly.pdbx_strand_id
1 'polypeptide(L)'
;MKTKLTILLTLVAFTGFAQNTITVDNSPGANADYSDLQPAINFANPNDIIYVHASETSYGQVTITKPLSIIGFGHSNPDKNTYLDGIILTNGSDGSYISGLKINGALYTNEDNTTIINDLVIENNYLTEILFD
;
A
#
# COMPACT_ATOMS: atom_id res chain seq x y z
N MET A 1 46.30 -2.22 -11.95
CA MET A 1 45.48 -3.21 -11.18
C MET A 1 44.56 -2.52 -10.18
N LYS A 2 45.05 -1.55 -9.39
CA LYS A 2 44.24 -0.80 -8.42
C LYS A 2 42.97 -0.16 -9.01
N THR A 3 43.08 0.52 -10.16
CA THR A 3 41.94 1.20 -10.82
C THR A 3 40.85 0.23 -11.30
N LYS A 4 41.22 -0.97 -11.76
CA LYS A 4 40.25 -1.99 -12.19
C LYS A 4 39.49 -2.59 -11.00
N LEU A 5 40.16 -2.75 -9.87
CA LEU A 5 39.55 -3.21 -8.62
C LEU A 5 38.62 -2.14 -8.03
N THR A 6 38.99 -0.86 -8.09
CA THR A 6 38.12 0.25 -7.64
C THR A 6 36.83 0.32 -8.45
N ILE A 7 36.91 0.22 -9.79
CA ILE A 7 35.71 0.23 -10.66
C ILE A 7 34.79 -0.97 -10.36
N LEU A 8 35.37 -2.15 -10.12
CA LEU A 8 34.60 -3.35 -9.78
C LEU A 8 33.89 -3.22 -8.43
N LEU A 9 34.54 -2.65 -7.40
CA LEU A 9 33.90 -2.42 -6.10
C LEU A 9 32.77 -1.37 -6.17
N THR A 10 32.89 -0.34 -7.00
CA THR A 10 31.84 0.67 -7.16
C THR A 10 30.59 0.10 -7.86
N LEU A 11 30.76 -0.83 -8.81
CA LEU A 11 29.63 -1.48 -9.51
C LEU A 11 28.82 -2.42 -8.60
N VAL A 12 29.45 -3.07 -7.61
CA VAL A 12 28.75 -3.96 -6.66
C VAL A 12 27.96 -3.17 -5.60
N ALA A 13 28.30 -1.89 -5.37
CA ALA A 13 27.56 -1.03 -4.44
C ALA A 13 26.21 -0.54 -5.00
N PHE A 14 25.95 -0.73 -6.29
CA PHE A 14 24.68 -0.42 -6.96
C PHE A 14 23.79 -1.65 -7.12
N THR A 15 23.73 -2.54 -6.13
CA THR A 15 22.60 -3.48 -6.06
C THR A 15 21.34 -2.65 -5.84
N GLY A 16 20.60 -2.40 -6.92
CA GLY A 16 19.36 -1.62 -6.88
C GLY A 16 18.38 -2.25 -5.90
N PHE A 17 17.84 -1.44 -5.00
CA PHE A 17 16.65 -1.82 -4.24
C PHE A 17 15.50 -1.89 -5.24
N ALA A 18 15.18 -3.11 -5.69
CA ALA A 18 13.95 -3.33 -6.44
C ALA A 18 12.78 -3.18 -5.45
N GLN A 19 11.80 -2.38 -5.84
CA GLN A 19 10.52 -2.28 -5.13
C GLN A 19 9.82 -3.64 -5.23
N ASN A 20 9.48 -4.26 -4.10
CA ASN A 20 8.73 -5.51 -4.18
C ASN A 20 7.29 -5.21 -4.58
N THR A 21 6.75 -6.09 -5.41
CA THR A 21 5.33 -6.09 -5.75
C THR A 21 4.69 -7.25 -5.03
N ILE A 22 3.68 -6.95 -4.22
CA ILE A 22 2.91 -7.91 -3.43
C ILE A 22 1.49 -7.93 -3.99
N THR A 23 0.94 -9.12 -4.19
CA THR A 23 -0.43 -9.31 -4.64
C THR A 23 -1.32 -9.80 -3.51
N VAL A 24 -2.53 -9.25 -3.43
CA VAL A 24 -3.54 -9.63 -2.44
C VAL A 24 -4.84 -9.96 -3.14
N ASP A 25 -5.36 -11.16 -2.92
CA ASP A 25 -6.66 -11.60 -3.45
C ASP A 25 -7.31 -12.57 -2.45
N ASN A 26 -8.42 -12.14 -1.85
CA ASN A 26 -9.17 -12.96 -0.89
C ASN A 26 -10.19 -13.90 -1.58
N SER A 27 -10.21 -13.96 -2.91
CA SER A 27 -11.10 -14.86 -3.66
C SER A 27 -10.70 -16.33 -3.42
N PRO A 28 -11.68 -17.24 -3.24
CA PRO A 28 -11.38 -18.66 -3.07
C PRO A 28 -10.57 -19.24 -4.25
N GLY A 29 -9.40 -19.81 -3.95
CA GLY A 29 -8.52 -20.42 -4.95
C GLY A 29 -7.64 -19.43 -5.74
N ALA A 30 -7.59 -18.16 -5.33
CA ALA A 30 -6.64 -17.21 -5.90
C ALA A 30 -5.19 -17.61 -5.63
N ASN A 31 -4.29 -17.27 -6.57
CA ASN A 31 -2.85 -17.53 -6.46
C ASN A 31 -2.08 -16.21 -6.24
N ALA A 32 -2.56 -15.41 -5.29
CA ALA A 32 -1.90 -14.20 -4.81
C ALA A 32 -0.92 -14.52 -3.66
N ASP A 33 -0.02 -13.59 -3.37
CA ASP A 33 0.95 -13.75 -2.27
C ASP A 33 0.25 -13.80 -0.90
N TYR A 34 -0.84 -13.05 -0.74
CA TYR A 34 -1.67 -13.01 0.45
C TYR A 34 -3.16 -13.08 0.11
N SER A 35 -3.94 -13.67 1.03
CA SER A 35 -5.40 -13.66 0.99
C SER A 35 -6.02 -12.57 1.85
N ASP A 36 -5.21 -11.75 2.52
CA ASP A 36 -5.66 -10.67 3.41
C ASP A 36 -4.68 -9.49 3.30
N LEU A 37 -5.20 -8.27 3.34
CA LEU A 37 -4.42 -7.06 3.11
C LEU A 37 -3.56 -6.68 4.32
N GLN A 38 -4.00 -6.91 5.54
CA GLN A 38 -3.20 -6.51 6.71
C GLN A 38 -1.91 -7.34 6.86
N PRO A 39 -1.91 -8.68 6.71
CA PRO A 39 -0.67 -9.46 6.64
C PRO A 39 0.28 -9.01 5.53
N ALA A 40 -0.25 -8.64 4.36
CA ALA A 40 0.56 -8.10 3.26
C ALA A 40 1.23 -6.77 3.64
N ILE A 41 0.49 -5.84 4.24
CA ILE A 41 1.01 -4.56 4.77
C ILE A 41 2.11 -4.81 5.83
N ASN A 42 1.88 -5.77 6.72
CA ASN A 42 2.84 -6.10 7.78
C ASN A 42 4.16 -6.62 7.20
N PHE A 43 4.09 -7.48 6.18
CA PHE A 43 5.26 -8.05 5.50
C PHE A 43 6.00 -7.04 4.61
N ALA A 44 5.28 -6.14 3.95
CA ALA A 44 5.83 -5.18 3.01
C ALA A 44 6.96 -4.33 3.63
N ASN A 45 7.99 -4.08 2.85
CA ASN A 45 9.03 -3.11 3.19
C ASN A 45 8.56 -1.68 2.86
N PRO A 46 9.18 -0.65 3.47
CA PRO A 46 8.93 0.73 3.10
C PRO A 46 9.10 0.95 1.59
N ASN A 47 8.12 1.63 1.00
CA ASN A 47 7.92 1.93 -0.41
C ASN A 47 7.55 0.72 -1.30
N ASP A 48 7.21 -0.45 -0.78
CA ASP A 48 6.71 -1.54 -1.64
C ASP A 48 5.34 -1.22 -2.27
N ILE A 49 5.00 -1.92 -3.37
CA ILE A 49 3.68 -1.85 -4.02
C ILE A 49 2.85 -3.05 -3.60
N ILE A 50 1.61 -2.80 -3.20
CA ILE A 50 0.61 -3.83 -2.92
C ILE A 50 -0.54 -3.66 -3.94
N TYR A 51 -0.66 -4.61 -4.86
CA TYR A 51 -1.83 -4.72 -5.75
C TYR A 51 -2.91 -5.55 -5.08
N VAL A 52 -4.08 -4.95 -4.92
CA VAL A 52 -5.22 -5.58 -4.24
C VAL A 52 -6.30 -5.86 -5.26
N HIS A 53 -6.55 -7.14 -5.52
CA HIS A 53 -7.55 -7.59 -6.47
C HIS A 53 -8.97 -7.22 -6.04
N ALA A 54 -9.83 -7.01 -7.03
CA ALA A 54 -11.26 -6.84 -6.77
C ALA A 54 -11.84 -8.10 -6.16
N SER A 55 -12.79 -7.92 -5.26
CA SER A 55 -13.48 -9.03 -4.60
C SER A 55 -14.91 -8.61 -4.25
N GLU A 56 -15.78 -9.58 -4.01
CA GLU A 56 -17.10 -9.36 -3.40
C GLU A 56 -17.01 -9.27 -1.87
N THR A 57 -15.92 -9.77 -1.28
CA THR A 57 -15.67 -9.76 0.17
C THR A 57 -14.70 -8.63 0.53
N SER A 58 -15.02 -7.88 1.58
CA SER A 58 -14.15 -6.81 2.09
C SER A 58 -12.81 -7.36 2.58
N TYR A 59 -11.74 -6.58 2.41
CA TYR A 59 -10.44 -6.82 3.05
C TYR A 59 -10.38 -6.29 4.49
N GLY A 60 -11.50 -5.81 5.03
CA GLY A 60 -11.59 -5.27 6.38
C GLY A 60 -11.03 -3.86 6.50
N GLN A 61 -10.83 -3.45 7.75
CA GLN A 61 -10.11 -2.22 8.09
C GLN A 61 -8.62 -2.52 8.20
N VAL A 62 -7.79 -1.64 7.63
CA VAL A 62 -6.32 -1.81 7.66
C VAL A 62 -5.61 -0.60 8.26
N THR A 63 -4.43 -0.85 8.82
CA THR A 63 -3.56 0.17 9.39
C THR A 63 -2.26 0.25 8.60
N ILE A 64 -1.94 1.44 8.10
CA ILE A 64 -0.72 1.74 7.34
C ILE A 64 0.26 2.46 8.26
N THR A 65 1.44 1.85 8.44
CA THR A 65 2.46 2.27 9.42
C THR A 65 3.81 2.63 8.78
N LYS A 66 3.91 2.56 7.45
CA LYS A 66 5.12 2.79 6.65
C LYS A 66 4.71 3.32 5.27
N PRO A 67 5.58 4.02 4.50
CA PRO A 67 5.27 4.43 3.13
C PRO A 67 4.94 3.19 2.30
N LEU A 68 3.77 3.14 1.68
CA LEU A 68 3.36 2.05 0.79
C LEU A 68 2.58 2.60 -0.40
N SER A 69 2.67 1.91 -1.53
CA SER A 69 1.75 2.12 -2.66
C SER A 69 0.69 1.04 -2.66
N ILE A 70 -0.54 1.36 -2.23
CA ILE A 70 -1.67 0.42 -2.20
C ILE A 70 -2.58 0.74 -3.38
N ILE A 71 -2.70 -0.21 -4.29
CA ILE A 71 -3.37 -0.05 -5.58
C ILE A 71 -4.46 -1.10 -5.73
N GLY A 72 -5.71 -0.68 -5.58
CA GLY A 72 -6.89 -1.51 -5.80
C GLY A 72 -7.34 -1.55 -7.25
N PHE A 73 -8.12 -2.56 -7.62
CA PHE A 73 -8.52 -2.83 -8.99
C PHE A 73 -9.41 -1.76 -9.64
N GLY A 74 -10.00 -0.84 -8.85
CA GLY A 74 -10.87 0.23 -9.33
C GLY A 74 -10.18 1.17 -10.33
N HIS A 75 -8.85 1.20 -10.38
CA HIS A 75 -8.10 1.94 -11.40
C HIS A 75 -8.22 1.34 -12.81
N SER A 76 -8.56 0.05 -12.94
CA SER A 76 -8.54 -0.69 -14.21
C SER A 76 -9.93 -0.92 -14.80
N ASN A 77 -10.94 -1.08 -13.95
CA ASN A 77 -12.29 -1.41 -14.40
C ASN A 77 -13.34 -0.80 -13.44
N PRO A 78 -14.23 0.09 -13.92
CA PRO A 78 -15.21 0.77 -13.06
C PRO A 78 -16.27 -0.18 -12.47
N ASP A 79 -16.47 -1.36 -13.05
CA ASP A 79 -17.43 -2.35 -12.57
C ASP A 79 -16.86 -3.28 -11.50
N LYS A 80 -15.56 -3.19 -11.22
CA LYS A 80 -14.86 -4.01 -10.24
C LYS A 80 -14.31 -3.16 -9.11
N ASN A 81 -14.62 -3.56 -7.88
CA ASN A 81 -14.23 -2.82 -6.69
C ASN A 81 -13.31 -3.65 -5.80
N THR A 82 -12.28 -2.99 -5.26
CA THR A 82 -11.53 -3.48 -4.11
C THR A 82 -12.14 -2.85 -2.86
N TYR A 83 -12.87 -3.64 -2.07
CA TYR A 83 -13.62 -3.14 -0.91
C TYR A 83 -12.79 -3.18 0.38
N LEU A 84 -12.76 -2.06 1.09
CA LEU A 84 -12.24 -1.95 2.44
C LEU A 84 -13.30 -1.37 3.37
N ASP A 85 -13.25 -1.77 4.64
CA ASP A 85 -14.11 -1.21 5.68
C ASP A 85 -13.54 0.09 6.25
N GLY A 86 -12.23 0.33 6.13
CA GLY A 86 -11.58 1.56 6.55
C GLY A 86 -10.07 1.55 6.34
N ILE A 87 -9.45 2.72 6.40
CA ILE A 87 -8.00 2.87 6.41
C ILE A 87 -7.61 3.79 7.57
N ILE A 88 -6.72 3.28 8.42
CA ILE A 88 -6.04 4.04 9.46
C ILE A 88 -4.63 4.38 8.99
N LEU A 89 -4.33 5.67 8.91
CA LEU A 89 -2.99 6.18 8.67
C LEU A 89 -2.36 6.53 10.02
N THR A 90 -1.19 5.97 10.31
CA THR A 90 -0.46 6.26 11.55
C THR A 90 0.88 6.95 11.27
N ASN A 91 1.58 7.36 12.33
CA ASN A 91 2.96 7.83 12.24
C ASN A 91 3.82 6.86 11.40
N GLY A 92 4.61 7.42 10.48
CA GLY A 92 5.46 6.66 9.54
C GLY A 92 4.81 6.33 8.20
N SER A 93 3.52 6.62 8.00
CA SER A 93 2.84 6.42 6.70
C SER A 93 3.03 7.56 5.70
N ASP A 94 3.90 8.54 6.01
CA ASP A 94 4.30 9.61 5.09
C ASP A 94 4.70 9.05 3.72
N GLY A 95 4.39 9.76 2.64
CA GLY A 95 4.74 9.34 1.28
C GLY A 95 3.92 8.15 0.74
N SER A 96 2.88 7.70 1.45
CA SER A 96 2.02 6.63 0.94
C SER A 96 1.18 7.08 -0.26
N TYR A 97 0.92 6.14 -1.15
CA TYR A 97 0.09 6.31 -2.34
C TYR A 97 -1.08 5.33 -2.27
N ILE A 98 -2.31 5.83 -2.29
CA ILE A 98 -3.53 5.04 -2.13
C ILE A 98 -4.44 5.30 -3.32
N SER A 99 -4.74 4.25 -4.10
CA SER A 99 -5.55 4.39 -5.30
C SER A 99 -6.41 3.18 -5.63
N GLY A 100 -7.53 3.40 -6.33
CA GLY A 100 -8.38 2.33 -6.87
C GLY A 100 -9.16 1.53 -5.84
N LEU A 101 -9.35 2.08 -4.63
CA LEU A 101 -10.07 1.45 -3.53
C LEU A 101 -11.49 2.01 -3.39
N LYS A 102 -12.40 1.17 -2.91
CA LYS A 102 -13.71 1.57 -2.41
C LYS A 102 -13.77 1.36 -0.90
N ILE A 103 -13.77 2.47 -0.16
CA ILE A 103 -13.72 2.50 1.30
C ILE A 103 -15.11 2.83 1.81
N ASN A 104 -15.77 1.86 2.43
CA ASN A 104 -17.15 2.01 2.88
C ASN A 104 -17.26 2.71 4.24
N GLY A 105 -16.24 2.60 5.10
CA GLY A 105 -16.11 3.40 6.33
C GLY A 105 -15.20 4.61 6.14
N ALA A 106 -14.43 4.93 7.17
CA ALA A 106 -13.60 6.13 7.21
C ALA A 106 -12.17 5.88 6.72
N LEU A 107 -11.61 6.89 6.06
CA LEU A 107 -10.17 7.12 5.98
C LEU A 107 -9.79 8.17 7.02
N TYR A 108 -8.91 7.81 7.96
CA TYR A 108 -8.58 8.70 9.08
C TYR A 108 -7.17 8.50 9.63
N THR A 109 -6.68 9.50 10.34
CA THR A 109 -5.44 9.43 11.12
C THR A 109 -5.74 9.01 12.55
N ASN A 110 -4.88 8.22 13.19
CA ASN A 110 -5.11 7.81 14.58
C ASN A 110 -5.26 9.02 15.54
N GLU A 111 -6.18 8.89 16.51
CA GLU A 111 -6.89 9.92 17.31
C GLU A 111 -6.05 10.82 18.23
N ASP A 112 -4.72 10.85 18.10
CA ASP A 112 -3.86 11.60 19.03
C ASP A 112 -3.72 13.10 18.67
N ASN A 113 -4.46 13.62 17.67
CA ASN A 113 -4.39 14.99 17.08
C ASN A 113 -2.96 15.54 16.83
N THR A 114 -1.95 14.66 16.88
CA THR A 114 -0.52 14.99 16.86
C THR A 114 0.19 14.27 15.74
N THR A 115 -0.48 13.31 15.10
CA THR A 115 0.05 12.59 13.93
C THR A 115 -0.02 13.51 12.72
N ILE A 116 1.14 14.02 12.31
CA ILE A 116 1.29 14.73 11.03
C ILE A 116 1.76 13.72 9.99
N ILE A 117 1.06 13.64 8.87
CA ILE A 117 1.37 12.74 7.75
C ILE A 117 1.59 13.60 6.52
N ASN A 118 2.80 13.55 5.97
CA ASN A 118 3.23 14.36 4.85
C ASN A 118 3.25 13.54 3.56
N ASP A 119 3.17 14.23 2.42
CA ASP A 119 3.36 13.66 1.08
C ASP A 119 2.43 12.48 0.74
N LEU A 120 1.25 12.44 1.37
CA LEU A 120 0.22 11.45 1.09
C LEU A 120 -0.50 11.76 -0.22
N VAL A 121 -0.64 10.75 -1.09
CA VAL A 121 -1.42 10.86 -2.32
C VAL A 121 -2.60 9.89 -2.26
N ILE A 122 -3.81 10.43 -2.32
CA ILE A 122 -5.06 9.67 -2.38
C ILE A 122 -5.78 10.06 -3.66
N GLU A 123 -5.87 9.14 -4.62
CA GLU A 123 -6.49 9.42 -5.92
C GLU A 123 -7.29 8.24 -6.46
N ASN A 124 -8.31 8.51 -7.28
CA ASN A 124 -9.12 7.47 -7.92
C ASN A 124 -9.75 6.47 -6.93
N ASN A 125 -10.17 6.96 -5.76
CA ASN A 125 -10.86 6.17 -4.74
C ASN A 125 -12.32 6.59 -4.63
N TYR A 126 -13.17 5.66 -4.17
CA TYR A 126 -14.50 5.98 -3.67
C TYR A 126 -14.45 5.99 -2.14
N LEU A 127 -14.69 7.15 -1.52
CA LEU A 127 -14.60 7.34 -0.07
C LEU A 127 -15.97 7.74 0.47
N THR A 128 -16.47 6.98 1.46
CA THR A 128 -17.70 7.37 2.17
C THR A 128 -17.44 8.52 3.14
N GLU A 129 -16.33 8.44 3.90
CA GLU A 129 -16.02 9.38 4.96
C GLU A 129 -14.51 9.63 5.05
N ILE A 130 -14.14 10.87 5.36
CA ILE A 130 -12.77 11.27 5.65
C ILE A 130 -12.78 12.06 6.96
N LEU A 131 -11.98 11.61 7.94
CA LEU A 131 -11.85 12.25 9.25
C LEU A 131 -10.40 12.71 9.43
N PHE A 132 -10.21 14.01 9.57
CA PHE A 132 -8.94 14.61 9.96
C PHE A 132 -9.20 15.39 11.25
N ASP A 133 -8.55 14.98 12.34
CA ASP A 133 -8.67 15.65 13.64
C ASP A 133 -7.63 16.77 13.83
#